data_AF-A0A3S1NEF2-F1
#
_entry.id   AF-A0A3S1NEF2-F1
#
_cell.length_a   1.000
_cell.length_b   1.000
_cell.length_c   1.000
_cell.angle_alpha   90.00
_cell.angle_beta   90.00
_cell.angle_gamma   90.00
#
_symmetry.space_group_name_H-M   'P 1'
#
loop_
_entity.id
_entity.type
_entity.pdbx_description
1 polymer ?
#
loop_
_entity_poly.entity_id
_entity_poly.type
_entity_poly.pdbx_seq_one_letter_code
_entity_poly.pdbx_strand_id
1 'polypeptide(L)'
;AKAGYGAVWKGEPTWNGVAILARGAEPVLTRDALPGDNADRQARYIEAAVDGVVIACLYAPNGNPQPGPKFDYKLAWHKRFAAHAGDLIDTGLPVVLAGDFNIVPEPRDIYETRSYDDNALVQPESRAAFAALIDQGWTDALRKVFPREERLYTFWDYRRNRWPRDAGLRLDHILLSKKPARKLKAAGIDREVRGGENPSDHAPVWVELR
;
A
#
# COMPACT_ATOMS: atom_id res chain seq x y z
N ALA A 1 -16.01 18.05 -4.47
CA ALA A 1 -17.17 18.57 -5.25
C ALA A 1 -16.81 19.00 -6.68
N LYS A 2 -16.07 20.10 -6.94
CA LYS A 2 -15.90 20.65 -8.32
C LYS A 2 -15.25 19.69 -9.33
N ALA A 3 -14.42 18.74 -8.89
CA ALA A 3 -13.79 17.75 -9.75
C ALA A 3 -14.65 16.50 -10.06
N GLY A 4 -15.88 16.43 -9.52
CA GLY A 4 -16.78 15.29 -9.72
C GLY A 4 -16.50 14.07 -8.84
N TYR A 5 -15.77 14.24 -7.73
CA TYR A 5 -15.47 13.20 -6.76
C TYR A 5 -16.18 13.44 -5.43
N GLY A 6 -16.77 12.38 -4.88
CA GLY A 6 -17.03 12.21 -3.44
C GLY A 6 -15.79 11.70 -2.72
N ALA A 7 -15.68 11.92 -1.42
CA ALA A 7 -14.44 11.68 -0.69
C ALA A 7 -14.65 11.45 0.80
N VAL A 8 -13.90 10.49 1.34
CA VAL A 8 -13.71 10.31 2.78
C VAL A 8 -12.21 10.31 3.09
N TRP A 9 -11.83 10.89 4.22
CA TRP A 9 -10.42 11.02 4.59
C TRP A 9 -10.26 11.02 6.10
N LYS A 10 -9.03 10.71 6.53
CA LYS A 10 -8.57 10.89 7.90
C LYS A 10 -7.17 11.48 7.84
N GLY A 11 -6.95 12.53 8.62
CA GLY A 11 -5.65 13.19 8.71
C GLY A 11 -5.32 13.54 10.15
N GLU A 12 -4.06 13.87 10.38
CA GLU A 12 -3.57 14.43 11.63
C GLU A 12 -2.58 15.58 11.31
N PRO A 13 -2.29 16.48 12.27
CA PRO A 13 -1.35 17.56 12.02
C PRO A 13 0.03 17.04 11.62
N THR A 14 0.61 17.68 10.60
CA THR A 14 2.01 17.49 10.13
C THR A 14 2.30 16.16 9.41
N TRP A 15 1.77 15.03 9.88
CA TRP A 15 2.17 13.70 9.43
C TRP A 15 0.99 12.86 8.91
N ASN A 16 1.32 11.81 8.16
CA ASN A 16 0.41 10.75 7.73
C ASN A 16 -0.80 11.27 6.92
N GLY A 17 -1.96 10.64 7.07
CA GLY A 17 -3.17 10.97 6.35
C GLY A 17 -3.46 10.01 5.20
N VAL A 18 -4.73 9.66 5.07
CA VAL A 18 -5.26 8.75 4.05
C VAL A 18 -6.60 9.26 3.54
N ALA A 19 -6.88 9.01 2.26
CA ALA A 19 -8.13 9.43 1.63
C ALA A 19 -8.58 8.42 0.57
N ILE A 20 -9.89 8.24 0.47
CA ILE A 20 -10.54 7.47 -0.60
C ILE A 20 -11.45 8.45 -1.35
N LEU A 21 -11.23 8.56 -2.66
CA LEU A 21 -12.02 9.40 -3.56
C LEU A 21 -12.72 8.51 -4.59
N ALA A 22 -14.00 8.77 -4.84
CA ALA A 22 -14.78 8.06 -5.85
C ALA A 22 -15.42 9.05 -6.83
N ARG A 23 -15.25 8.82 -8.13
CA ARG A 23 -15.82 9.68 -9.17
C ARG A 23 -17.30 9.34 -9.33
N GLY A 24 -18.17 10.34 -9.23
CA GLY A 24 -19.61 10.17 -9.43
C GLY A 24 -20.34 9.36 -8.35
N ALA A 25 -19.65 8.99 -7.26
CA ALA A 25 -20.21 8.27 -6.12
C ALA A 25 -19.69 8.90 -4.81
N GLU A 26 -20.45 8.77 -3.74
CA GLU A 26 -20.02 9.14 -2.39
C GLU A 26 -19.53 7.88 -1.66
N PRO A 27 -18.23 7.77 -1.31
CA PRO A 27 -17.74 6.67 -0.52
C PRO A 27 -18.44 6.61 0.85
N VAL A 28 -18.91 5.44 1.25
CA VAL A 28 -19.48 5.23 2.59
C VAL A 28 -18.36 4.76 3.51
N LEU A 29 -17.88 5.63 4.40
CA LEU A 29 -16.86 5.27 5.39
C LEU A 29 -17.38 4.14 6.31
N THR A 30 -16.71 3.00 6.29
CA THR A 30 -17.05 1.85 7.14
C THR A 30 -16.09 1.70 8.32
N ARG A 31 -14.89 2.27 8.20
CA ARG A 31 -13.90 2.28 9.28
C ARG A 31 -12.95 3.45 9.15
N ASP A 32 -12.54 4.02 10.28
CA ASP A 32 -11.60 5.13 10.31
C ASP A 32 -10.29 4.80 11.04
N ALA A 33 -10.08 3.58 11.52
CA ALA A 33 -8.86 3.16 12.20
C ALA A 33 -8.60 1.67 12.01
N LEU A 34 -7.34 1.25 12.09
CA LEU A 34 -6.99 -0.16 12.05
C LEU A 34 -7.38 -0.83 13.38
N PRO A 35 -8.16 -1.93 13.39
CA PRO A 35 -8.52 -2.63 14.61
C PRO A 35 -7.32 -3.20 15.39
N GLY A 36 -7.58 -3.59 16.64
CA GLY A 36 -6.62 -4.32 17.48
C GLY A 36 -5.74 -3.47 18.40
N ASP A 37 -5.81 -2.13 18.33
CA ASP A 37 -5.22 -1.24 19.32
C ASP A 37 -5.99 0.11 19.37
N ASN A 38 -6.74 0.32 20.44
CA ASN A 38 -7.54 1.55 20.62
C ASN A 38 -6.70 2.77 21.04
N ALA A 39 -5.45 2.56 21.46
CA ALA A 39 -4.53 3.64 21.80
C ALA A 39 -3.83 4.21 20.56
N ASP A 40 -3.77 3.47 19.45
CA ASP A 40 -3.21 3.96 18.20
C ASP A 40 -4.14 4.99 17.55
N ARG A 41 -3.70 6.24 17.53
CA ARG A 41 -4.45 7.38 16.96
C ARG A 41 -3.93 7.83 15.60
N GLN A 42 -2.88 7.19 15.06
CA GLN A 42 -2.26 7.67 13.82
C GLN A 42 -3.21 7.53 12.62
N ALA A 43 -3.25 8.56 11.77
CA ALA A 43 -4.12 8.63 10.59
C ALA A 43 -3.56 7.81 9.44
N ARG A 44 -3.54 6.48 9.59
CA ARG A 44 -2.88 5.53 8.68
C ARG A 44 -3.80 4.57 7.95
N TYR A 45 -5.09 4.55 8.30
CA TYR A 45 -6.00 3.53 7.80
C TYR A 45 -7.44 4.02 7.78
N ILE A 46 -8.12 3.83 6.65
CA ILE A 46 -9.57 3.99 6.51
C ILE A 46 -10.13 2.91 5.58
N GLU A 47 -11.40 2.59 5.75
CA GLU A 47 -12.18 1.75 4.83
C GLU A 47 -13.41 2.48 4.35
N ALA A 48 -13.74 2.31 3.08
CA ALA A 48 -15.01 2.76 2.55
C ALA A 48 -15.61 1.76 1.55
N ALA A 49 -16.93 1.65 1.56
CA ALA A 49 -17.65 0.99 0.49
C ALA A 49 -17.86 1.98 -0.67
N VAL A 50 -17.46 1.55 -1.87
CA VAL A 50 -17.63 2.29 -3.13
C VAL A 50 -18.16 1.31 -4.18
N ASP A 51 -19.35 1.56 -4.70
CA ASP A 51 -20.00 0.75 -5.75
C ASP A 51 -19.96 -0.78 -5.48
N GLY A 52 -20.21 -1.16 -4.22
CA GLY A 52 -20.24 -2.57 -3.80
C GLY A 52 -18.86 -3.22 -3.59
N VAL A 53 -17.78 -2.45 -3.60
CA VAL A 53 -16.42 -2.88 -3.25
C VAL A 53 -15.99 -2.19 -1.95
N VAL A 54 -15.42 -2.96 -1.02
CA VAL A 54 -14.75 -2.39 0.16
C VAL A 54 -13.32 -2.03 -0.21
N ILE A 55 -12.97 -0.76 -0.10
CA ILE A 55 -11.62 -0.25 -0.31
C ILE A 55 -11.01 0.03 1.05
N ALA A 56 -9.95 -0.69 1.42
CA ALA A 56 -9.10 -0.36 2.55
C ALA A 56 -7.90 0.44 2.05
N CYS A 57 -7.81 1.70 2.47
CA CYS A 57 -6.70 2.59 2.15
C CYS A 57 -5.74 2.67 3.34
N LEU A 58 -4.45 2.44 3.10
CA LEU A 58 -3.45 2.44 4.16
C LEU A 58 -2.18 3.25 3.84
N TYR A 59 -1.57 3.78 4.90
CA TYR A 59 -0.20 4.31 4.92
C TYR A 59 0.54 3.66 6.10
N ALA A 60 1.14 2.50 5.86
CA ALA A 60 1.76 1.69 6.91
C ALA A 60 3.01 2.38 7.49
N PRO A 61 3.38 2.11 8.76
CA PRO A 61 4.56 2.71 9.37
C PRO A 61 5.86 2.35 8.64
N ASN A 62 6.70 3.35 8.36
CA ASN A 62 8.01 3.15 7.72
C ASN A 62 8.95 2.26 8.55
N GLY A 63 8.99 2.50 9.87
CA GLY A 63 9.71 1.69 10.85
C GLY A 63 11.17 2.06 11.10
N ASN A 64 11.78 2.99 10.36
CA ASN A 64 13.17 3.39 10.60
C ASN A 64 13.33 4.34 11.81
N PRO A 65 14.46 4.27 12.55
CA PRO A 65 15.53 3.29 12.40
C PRO A 65 15.15 1.91 12.95
N GLN A 66 15.83 0.87 12.48
CA GLN A 66 15.73 -0.49 13.01
C GLN A 66 17.12 -0.99 13.46
N PRO A 67 17.21 -1.79 14.54
CA PRO A 67 16.11 -2.12 15.46
C PRO A 67 15.67 -0.90 16.29
N GLY A 68 14.51 -1.00 16.95
CA GLY A 68 14.03 0.03 17.86
C GLY A 68 12.50 0.21 17.88
N PRO A 69 11.99 1.13 18.72
CA PRO A 69 10.56 1.23 19.00
C PRO A 69 9.70 1.56 17.77
N LYS A 70 10.26 2.22 16.75
CA LYS A 70 9.55 2.47 15.48
C LYS A 70 9.40 1.20 14.65
N PHE A 71 10.40 0.33 14.66
CA PHE A 71 10.34 -0.96 13.99
C PHE A 71 9.41 -1.92 14.73
N ASP A 72 9.46 -1.93 16.07
CA ASP A 72 8.52 -2.70 16.90
C ASP A 72 7.07 -2.28 16.62
N TYR A 73 6.81 -0.97 16.55
CA TYR A 73 5.50 -0.44 16.17
C TYR A 73 5.10 -0.87 14.75
N LYS A 74 6.00 -0.82 13.77
CA LYS A 74 5.74 -1.30 12.40
C LYS A 74 5.31 -2.77 12.40
N LEU A 75 6.04 -3.64 13.10
CA LEU A 75 5.73 -5.06 13.16
C LEU A 75 4.40 -5.33 13.87
N ALA A 76 4.14 -4.63 14.98
CA ALA A 76 2.86 -4.72 15.69
C ALA A 76 1.69 -4.21 14.84
N TRP A 77 1.87 -3.12 14.10
CA TRP A 77 0.88 -2.59 13.16
C TRP A 77 0.57 -3.59 12.05
N HIS A 78 1.59 -4.15 11.41
CA HIS A 78 1.41 -5.15 10.34
C HIS A 78 0.79 -6.46 10.85
N LYS A 79 1.08 -6.87 12.09
CA LYS A 79 0.41 -8.02 12.72
C LYS A 79 -1.09 -7.78 12.87
N ARG A 80 -1.50 -6.59 13.35
CA ARG A 80 -2.93 -6.21 13.44
C ARG A 80 -3.56 -6.11 12.06
N PHE A 81 -2.84 -5.55 11.10
CA PHE A 81 -3.30 -5.43 9.72
C PHE A 81 -3.51 -6.80 9.08
N ALA A 82 -2.60 -7.75 9.27
CA ALA A 82 -2.77 -9.12 8.78
C ALA A 82 -3.97 -9.83 9.41
N ALA A 83 -4.22 -9.65 10.71
CA ALA A 83 -5.41 -10.21 11.37
C ALA A 83 -6.70 -9.65 10.76
N HIS A 84 -6.79 -8.32 10.64
CA HIS A 84 -7.94 -7.65 10.08
C HIS A 84 -8.14 -7.93 8.58
N ALA A 85 -7.05 -8.08 7.82
CA ALA A 85 -7.10 -8.50 6.43
C ALA A 85 -7.66 -9.93 6.28
N GLY A 86 -7.39 -10.81 7.24
CA GLY A 86 -8.05 -12.12 7.33
C GLY A 86 -9.56 -12.00 7.51
N ASP A 87 -10.00 -11.18 8.48
CA ASP A 87 -11.44 -10.92 8.71
C ASP A 87 -12.12 -10.37 7.46
N LEU A 88 -11.44 -9.48 6.71
CA LEU A 88 -11.95 -8.94 5.44
C LEU A 88 -12.10 -10.02 4.37
N ILE A 89 -11.18 -11.00 4.27
CA ILE A 89 -11.34 -12.15 3.38
C ILE A 89 -12.58 -12.96 3.77
N ASP A 90 -12.76 -13.23 5.06
CA ASP A 90 -13.83 -14.09 5.58
C ASP A 90 -15.23 -13.51 5.35
N THR A 91 -15.34 -12.18 5.18
CA THR A 91 -16.60 -11.55 4.78
C THR A 91 -17.12 -12.04 3.42
N GLY A 92 -16.23 -12.56 2.57
CA GLY A 92 -16.55 -12.95 1.19
C GLY A 92 -16.93 -11.77 0.28
N LEU A 93 -16.79 -10.52 0.74
CA LEU A 93 -17.06 -9.32 -0.05
C LEU A 93 -15.94 -9.07 -1.09
N PRO A 94 -16.21 -8.31 -2.15
CA PRO A 94 -15.14 -7.75 -2.98
C PRO A 94 -14.35 -6.73 -2.14
N VAL A 95 -13.06 -7.00 -1.92
CA VAL A 95 -12.20 -6.14 -1.10
C VAL A 95 -10.90 -5.85 -1.83
N VAL A 96 -10.45 -4.60 -1.72
CA VAL A 96 -9.15 -4.11 -2.20
C VAL A 96 -8.39 -3.51 -1.02
N LEU A 97 -7.16 -3.95 -0.79
CA LEU A 97 -6.21 -3.27 0.10
C LEU A 97 -5.25 -2.47 -0.77
N ALA A 98 -5.19 -1.15 -0.60
CA ALA A 98 -4.38 -0.28 -1.43
C ALA A 98 -3.61 0.76 -0.60
N GLY A 99 -2.35 0.98 -0.94
CA GLY A 99 -1.56 2.06 -0.36
C GLY A 99 -0.07 1.75 -0.29
N ASP A 100 0.65 2.54 0.51
CA ASP A 100 2.06 2.34 0.81
C ASP A 100 2.21 1.42 2.02
N PHE A 101 2.73 0.22 1.78
CA PHE A 101 2.92 -0.80 2.82
C PHE A 101 4.24 -0.60 3.57
N ASN A 102 5.12 0.29 3.09
CA ASN A 102 6.48 0.46 3.57
C ASN A 102 7.21 -0.89 3.70
N ILE A 103 7.00 -1.80 2.76
CA ILE A 103 7.67 -3.10 2.69
C ILE A 103 8.09 -3.33 1.24
N VAL A 104 9.35 -3.71 1.05
CA VAL A 104 9.88 -4.28 -0.19
C VAL A 104 9.72 -5.81 -0.11
N PRO A 105 8.76 -6.43 -0.83
CA PRO A 105 8.41 -7.84 -0.61
C PRO A 105 9.54 -8.81 -0.94
N GLU A 106 10.21 -8.62 -2.08
CA GLU A 106 11.24 -9.54 -2.57
C GLU A 106 12.54 -8.80 -2.90
N PRO A 107 13.70 -9.50 -2.98
CA PRO A 107 14.95 -8.86 -3.41
C PRO A 107 14.86 -8.16 -4.78
N ARG A 108 14.04 -8.68 -5.71
CA ARG A 108 13.80 -8.03 -7.02
C ARG A 108 13.02 -6.71 -6.92
N ASP A 109 12.35 -6.46 -5.80
CA ASP A 109 11.53 -5.27 -5.60
C ASP A 109 12.35 -4.04 -5.15
N ILE A 110 13.68 -4.14 -5.17
CA ILE A 110 14.62 -3.04 -4.92
C ILE A 110 15.80 -3.13 -5.88
N TYR A 111 16.29 -1.98 -6.33
CA TYR A 111 17.52 -1.93 -7.13
C TYR A 111 18.73 -2.51 -6.38
N GLU A 112 19.71 -3.02 -7.13
CA GLU A 112 20.92 -3.59 -6.53
C GLU A 112 21.66 -2.57 -5.66
N THR A 113 21.74 -2.86 -4.36
CA THR A 113 22.29 -1.95 -3.37
C THR A 113 22.60 -2.66 -2.06
N ARG A 114 23.52 -2.07 -1.28
CA ARG A 114 23.72 -2.37 0.14
C ARG A 114 23.29 -1.21 1.05
N SER A 115 22.88 -0.07 0.47
CA SER A 115 22.56 1.12 1.26
C SER A 115 21.24 1.00 2.04
N TYR A 116 20.50 -0.08 1.84
CA TYR A 116 19.25 -0.38 2.52
C TYR A 116 19.37 -1.59 3.44
N ASP A 117 20.55 -2.20 3.60
CA ASP A 117 20.71 -3.43 4.40
C ASP A 117 20.18 -3.27 5.84
N ASP A 118 20.42 -2.10 6.45
CA ASP A 118 19.94 -1.76 7.79
C ASP A 118 18.57 -1.04 7.78
N ASN A 119 17.85 -1.02 6.65
CA ASN A 119 16.60 -0.28 6.54
C ASN A 119 15.40 -1.15 6.90
N ALA A 120 14.48 -0.61 7.71
CA ALA A 120 13.25 -1.28 8.12
C ALA A 120 12.40 -1.82 6.97
N LEU A 121 12.50 -1.24 5.76
CA LEU A 121 11.70 -1.62 4.58
C LEU A 121 12.04 -3.00 4.01
N VAL A 122 13.28 -3.48 4.22
CA VAL A 122 13.80 -4.72 3.59
C VAL A 122 14.09 -5.84 4.59
N GLN A 123 13.85 -5.60 5.88
CA GLN A 123 14.14 -6.58 6.92
C GLN A 123 13.31 -7.87 6.75
N PRO A 124 13.86 -9.04 7.12
CA PRO A 124 13.16 -10.32 7.02
C PRO A 124 11.76 -10.31 7.65
N GLU A 125 11.59 -9.66 8.79
CA GLU A 125 10.30 -9.57 9.51
C GLU A 125 9.29 -8.71 8.75
N SER A 126 9.75 -7.65 8.08
CA SER A 126 8.90 -6.84 7.20
C SER A 126 8.46 -7.64 5.97
N ARG A 127 9.37 -8.39 5.35
CA ARG A 127 9.03 -9.28 4.22
C ARG A 127 8.06 -10.38 4.63
N ALA A 128 8.28 -10.99 5.80
CA ALA A 128 7.40 -12.01 6.36
C ALA A 128 5.98 -11.47 6.60
N ALA A 129 5.84 -10.22 7.05
CA ALA A 129 4.53 -9.59 7.22
C ALA A 129 3.76 -9.45 5.89
N PHE A 130 4.43 -9.07 4.80
CA PHE A 130 3.80 -9.01 3.48
C PHE A 130 3.48 -10.42 2.96
N ALA A 131 4.41 -11.37 3.09
CA ALA A 131 4.20 -12.75 2.68
C ALA A 131 2.98 -13.38 3.38
N ALA A 132 2.77 -13.10 4.67
CA ALA A 132 1.61 -13.56 5.41
C ALA A 132 0.27 -13.11 4.78
N LEU A 133 0.20 -11.91 4.19
CA LEU A 133 -0.99 -11.47 3.47
C LEU A 133 -1.20 -12.29 2.19
N ILE A 134 -0.13 -12.57 1.45
CA ILE A 134 -0.22 -13.40 0.24
C ILE A 134 -0.67 -14.82 0.60
N ASP A 135 -0.13 -15.40 1.68
CA ASP A 135 -0.49 -16.74 2.16
C ASP A 135 -1.95 -16.84 2.62
N GLN A 136 -2.54 -15.75 3.12
CA GLN A 136 -3.98 -15.67 3.43
C GLN A 136 -4.87 -15.78 2.18
N GLY A 137 -4.32 -15.58 0.98
CA GLY A 137 -5.04 -15.64 -0.29
C GLY A 137 -5.29 -14.28 -0.95
N TRP A 138 -4.64 -13.21 -0.46
CA TRP A 138 -4.62 -11.93 -1.16
C TRP A 138 -3.80 -12.03 -2.45
N THR A 139 -4.32 -11.45 -3.53
CA THR A 139 -3.62 -11.40 -4.81
C THR A 139 -2.91 -10.06 -4.98
N ASP A 140 -1.58 -10.06 -5.07
CA ASP A 140 -0.79 -8.92 -5.51
C ASP A 140 -1.08 -8.62 -7.00
N ALA A 141 -1.77 -7.52 -7.28
CA ALA A 141 -2.26 -7.22 -8.62
C ALA A 141 -1.13 -6.92 -9.61
N LEU A 142 -0.13 -6.15 -9.21
CA LEU A 142 1.02 -5.84 -10.06
C LEU A 142 1.78 -7.12 -10.39
N ARG A 143 2.07 -7.93 -9.37
CA ARG A 143 2.84 -9.17 -9.57
C ARG A 143 2.06 -10.22 -10.38
N LYS A 144 0.74 -10.27 -10.23
CA LYS A 144 -0.12 -11.14 -11.05
C LYS A 144 -0.09 -10.78 -12.53
N VAL A 145 -0.08 -9.49 -12.87
CA VAL A 145 -0.02 -9.02 -14.27
C VAL A 145 1.41 -9.14 -14.82
N PHE A 146 2.42 -8.88 -14.00
CA PHE A 146 3.84 -8.90 -14.38
C PHE A 146 4.67 -9.91 -13.57
N PRO A 147 4.44 -11.24 -13.75
CA PRO A 147 5.06 -12.25 -12.91
C PRO A 147 6.58 -12.36 -13.08
N ARG A 148 7.08 -12.03 -14.27
CA ARG A 148 8.49 -12.11 -14.66
C ARG A 148 9.23 -10.76 -14.66
N GLU A 149 8.51 -9.66 -14.49
CA GLU A 149 9.12 -8.34 -14.50
C GLU A 149 10.00 -8.20 -13.26
N GLU A 150 11.27 -7.85 -13.45
CA GLU A 150 12.17 -7.68 -12.33
C GLU A 150 11.93 -6.34 -11.65
N ARG A 151 11.55 -5.30 -12.41
CA ARG A 151 11.51 -3.92 -11.92
C ARG A 151 10.09 -3.36 -11.90
N LEU A 152 9.42 -3.52 -10.77
CA LEU A 152 8.10 -2.94 -10.49
C LEU A 152 8.20 -1.82 -9.43
N TYR A 153 9.22 -0.98 -9.52
CA TYR A 153 9.43 0.08 -8.53
C TYR A 153 8.30 1.12 -8.56
N THR A 154 7.91 1.58 -7.37
CA THR A 154 6.87 2.58 -7.16
C THR A 154 7.40 3.79 -6.39
N PHE A 155 8.61 3.71 -5.84
CA PHE A 155 9.22 4.75 -5.02
C PHE A 155 10.68 5.00 -5.44
N TRP A 156 11.07 6.28 -5.49
CA TRP A 156 12.44 6.73 -5.71
C TRP A 156 12.75 7.94 -4.83
N ASP A 157 13.58 7.72 -3.81
CA ASP A 157 14.09 8.76 -2.91
C ASP A 157 14.67 9.94 -3.71
N TYR A 158 14.35 11.17 -3.30
CA TYR A 158 14.85 12.39 -3.97
C TYR A 158 16.38 12.50 -3.94
N ARG A 159 17.04 11.92 -2.95
CA ARG A 159 18.49 11.99 -2.76
C ARG A 159 19.20 11.09 -3.77
N ARG A 160 20.47 11.38 -4.03
CA ARG A 160 21.38 10.52 -4.82
C ARG A 160 20.88 10.18 -6.24
N ASN A 161 20.03 11.03 -6.81
CA ASN A 161 19.47 10.89 -8.16
C ASN A 161 18.86 9.50 -8.41
N ARG A 162 18.05 8.98 -7.47
CA ARG A 162 17.46 7.64 -7.62
C ARG A 162 16.53 7.53 -8.81
N TRP A 163 15.73 8.57 -9.08
CA TRP A 163 14.83 8.58 -10.23
C TRP A 163 15.57 8.49 -11.58
N PRO A 164 16.52 9.40 -11.93
CA PRO A 164 17.27 9.30 -13.19
C PRO A 164 18.06 8.00 -13.38
N ARG A 165 18.39 7.30 -12.29
CA ARG A 165 19.15 6.04 -12.30
C ARG A 165 18.27 4.80 -12.26
N ASP A 166 16.95 4.97 -12.23
CA ASP A 166 15.97 3.90 -11.98
C ASP A 166 16.31 3.04 -10.75
N ALA A 167 16.83 3.67 -9.71
CA ALA A 167 17.25 3.04 -8.47
C ALA A 167 16.12 3.07 -7.44
N GLY A 168 15.03 2.34 -7.71
CA GLY A 168 13.78 2.42 -6.97
C GLY A 168 13.49 1.23 -6.04
N LEU A 169 12.39 1.37 -5.29
CA LEU A 169 11.80 0.35 -4.43
C LEU A 169 10.34 0.15 -4.83
N ARG A 170 9.79 -1.05 -4.66
CA ARG A 170 8.34 -1.29 -4.73
C ARG A 170 7.76 -1.32 -3.32
N LEU A 171 7.07 -0.24 -2.95
CA LEU A 171 6.46 -0.06 -1.62
C LEU A 171 4.93 0.01 -1.67
N ASP A 172 4.40 0.42 -2.81
CA ASP A 172 2.97 0.63 -3.04
C ASP A 172 2.37 -0.61 -3.68
N HIS A 173 1.30 -1.11 -3.08
CA HIS A 173 0.68 -2.37 -3.50
C HIS A 173 -0.84 -2.22 -3.57
N ILE A 174 -1.43 -2.97 -4.49
CA ILE A 174 -2.87 -3.18 -4.58
C ILE A 174 -3.11 -4.69 -4.44
N LEU A 175 -3.60 -5.11 -3.27
CA LEU A 175 -3.94 -6.48 -2.97
C LEU A 175 -5.44 -6.71 -3.14
N LEU A 176 -5.81 -7.75 -3.87
CA LEU A 176 -7.18 -8.05 -4.24
C LEU A 176 -7.69 -9.31 -3.56
N SER A 177 -8.89 -9.25 -3.00
CA SER A 177 -9.60 -10.47 -2.59
C SER A 177 -10.03 -11.28 -3.82
N LYS A 178 -10.49 -12.52 -3.61
CA LYS A 178 -10.80 -13.47 -4.69
C LYS A 178 -11.75 -12.92 -5.78
N LYS A 179 -12.76 -12.14 -5.40
CA LYS A 179 -13.74 -11.56 -6.35
C LYS A 179 -13.11 -10.53 -7.29
N PRO A 180 -12.50 -9.42 -6.82
CA PRO A 180 -11.83 -8.46 -7.70
C PRO A 180 -10.62 -9.07 -8.41
N ALA A 181 -9.89 -10.01 -7.80
CA ALA A 181 -8.78 -10.69 -8.45
C ALA A 181 -9.17 -11.47 -9.73
N ARG A 182 -10.41 -11.96 -9.82
CA ARG A 182 -10.97 -12.61 -11.03
C ARG A 182 -11.39 -11.63 -12.11
N LYS A 183 -11.66 -10.38 -11.71
CA LYS A 183 -12.04 -9.27 -12.59
C LYS A 183 -10.85 -8.45 -13.04
N LEU A 184 -9.66 -8.68 -12.49
CA LEU A 184 -8.42 -7.98 -12.86
C LEU A 184 -8.15 -8.11 -14.36
N LYS A 185 -8.17 -6.98 -15.05
CA LYS A 185 -7.92 -6.84 -16.49
C LYS A 185 -6.51 -6.34 -16.75
N ALA A 186 -6.08 -5.32 -16.01
CA ALA A 186 -4.77 -4.70 -16.15
C ALA A 186 -4.31 -4.12 -14.80
N ALA A 187 -3.01 -3.90 -14.68
CA ALA A 187 -2.39 -3.18 -13.58
C ALA A 187 -1.19 -2.40 -14.12
N GLY A 188 -0.75 -1.38 -13.41
CA GLY A 188 0.41 -0.61 -13.85
C GLY A 188 0.90 0.40 -12.82
N ILE A 189 1.98 1.06 -13.20
CA ILE A 189 2.67 2.07 -12.42
C ILE A 189 2.80 3.30 -13.32
N ASP A 190 2.22 4.43 -12.89
CA ASP A 190 2.24 5.67 -13.65
C ASP A 190 3.55 6.43 -13.43
N ARG A 191 4.57 6.01 -14.18
CA ARG A 191 5.91 6.59 -14.14
C ARG A 191 5.97 8.00 -14.74
N GLU A 192 5.03 8.36 -15.61
CA GLU A 192 4.97 9.69 -16.19
C GLU A 192 4.61 10.74 -15.14
N VAL A 193 3.65 10.42 -14.26
CA VAL A 193 3.31 11.29 -13.11
C VAL A 193 4.52 11.49 -12.19
N ARG A 194 5.29 10.44 -11.90
CA ARG A 194 6.54 10.54 -11.13
C ARG A 194 7.63 11.36 -11.84
N GLY A 195 7.61 11.42 -13.16
CA GLY A 195 8.56 12.18 -13.98
C GLY A 195 8.20 13.65 -14.16
N GLY A 196 7.05 14.10 -13.64
CA GLY A 196 6.58 15.48 -13.77
C GLY A 196 7.36 16.51 -12.95
N GLU A 197 6.89 17.76 -12.96
CA GLU A 197 7.45 18.86 -12.18
C GLU A 197 7.04 18.76 -10.69
N ASN A 198 7.99 18.96 -9.77
CA ASN A 198 7.81 18.82 -8.32
C ASN A 198 6.99 17.56 -7.93
N PRO A 199 7.38 16.38 -8.43
CA PRO A 199 6.58 15.17 -8.25
C PRO A 199 6.72 14.65 -6.82
N SER A 200 5.77 13.81 -6.40
CA SER A 200 6.00 12.91 -5.27
C SER A 200 7.19 11.99 -5.57
N ASP A 201 7.81 11.45 -4.54
CA ASP A 201 8.81 10.38 -4.61
C ASP A 201 8.18 9.03 -4.99
N HIS A 202 6.86 8.90 -4.86
CA HIS A 202 6.08 7.74 -5.31
C HIS A 202 5.46 7.95 -6.69
N ALA A 203 5.27 6.85 -7.42
CA ALA A 203 4.47 6.76 -8.64
C ALA A 203 3.11 6.11 -8.33
N PRO A 204 2.00 6.64 -8.88
CA PRO A 204 0.69 6.02 -8.71
C PRO A 204 0.68 4.56 -9.21
N VAL A 205 0.15 3.66 -8.37
CA VAL A 205 -0.17 2.29 -8.77
C VAL A 205 -1.66 2.20 -9.07
N TRP A 206 -2.01 1.48 -10.13
CA TRP A 206 -3.39 1.34 -10.55
C TRP A 206 -3.73 -0.09 -10.97
N VAL A 207 -5.02 -0.42 -10.91
CA VAL A 207 -5.62 -1.63 -11.47
C VAL A 207 -6.87 -1.28 -12.25
N GLU A 208 -7.14 -2.04 -13.31
CA GLU A 208 -8.41 -2.02 -14.02
C GLU A 208 -9.16 -3.33 -13.75
N LEU A 209 -10.40 -3.23 -13.27
CA LEU A 209 -11.29 -4.36 -12.99
C LEU A 209 -12.48 -4.36 -13.97
N ARG A 210 -12.90 -5.54 -14.44
CA ARG A 210 -14.10 -5.75 -15.29
C ARG A 210 -15.41 -5.77 -14.49
#